data_AF-A0AAV1LPL9-F1
#
_entry.id   AF-A0AAV1LPL9-F1
#
_cell.length_a   1.000
_cell.length_b   1.000
_cell.length_c   1.000
_cell.angle_alpha   90.00
_cell.angle_beta   90.00
_cell.angle_gamma   90.00
#
_symmetry.space_group_name_H-M   'P 1'
#
loop_
_entity.id
_entity.type
_entity.pdbx_description
1 polymer ?
#
loop_
_entity_poly.entity_id
_entity_poly.type
_entity_poly.pdbx_seq_one_letter_code
_entity_poly.pdbx_strand_id
1 'polypeptide(L)'
;MDDLKLFASSRSHLMELLNITCDFSDSIRMELGTDKCAVLHVERGRVANSEGIDLSMPINIKTLSEAETYRYLGMSQNIGIDEADMKQSVCGVFYARLTKVLNSLLSGVNKTHAYNGWIMPVLMYTFGMLRWTQTELNALDRKVRTIMTSHRMHHPRSTLPSKLWRMLGIVLHYKKSSRIHNQQ
;
A
#
# COMPACT_ATOMS: atom_id res chain seq x y z
N MET A 1 7.08 0.85 -16.60
CA MET A 1 6.00 0.56 -15.61
C MET A 1 5.30 -0.62 -16.22
N ASP A 2 5.52 -1.79 -15.64
CA ASP A 2 5.33 -3.05 -16.38
C ASP A 2 4.25 -3.94 -15.71
N ASP A 3 3.79 -3.55 -14.52
CA ASP A 3 2.70 -4.20 -13.80
C ASP A 3 1.34 -3.75 -14.35
N LEU A 4 0.55 -4.68 -14.87
CA LEU A 4 -0.80 -4.45 -15.40
C LEU A 4 -1.82 -5.30 -14.63
N LYS A 5 -3.01 -4.72 -14.37
CA LYS A 5 -4.15 -5.44 -13.78
C LYS A 5 -5.37 -5.32 -14.70
N LEU A 6 -5.86 -6.46 -15.19
CA LEU A 6 -7.04 -6.55 -16.03
C LEU A 6 -8.27 -6.87 -15.18
N PHE A 7 -9.41 -6.27 -15.52
CA PHE A 7 -10.69 -6.53 -14.88
C PHE A 7 -11.74 -6.83 -15.94
N ALA A 8 -12.54 -7.87 -15.72
CA ALA A 8 -13.63 -8.23 -16.60
C ALA A 8 -14.83 -8.73 -15.78
N SER A 9 -16.03 -8.62 -16.35
CA SER A 9 -17.27 -9.09 -15.73
C SER A 9 -17.49 -10.60 -15.84
N SER A 10 -16.81 -11.27 -16.77
CA SER A 10 -16.91 -12.71 -17.02
C SER A 10 -15.55 -13.29 -17.41
N ARG A 11 -15.38 -14.60 -17.24
CA ARG A 11 -14.17 -15.32 -17.68
C ARG A 11 -13.94 -15.12 -19.18
N SER A 12 -14.98 -15.22 -20.01
CA SER A 12 -14.85 -15.06 -21.47
C SER A 12 -14.32 -13.67 -21.86
N HIS A 13 -14.83 -12.60 -21.25
CA HIS A 13 -14.32 -11.25 -21.51
C HIS A 13 -12.89 -11.05 -21.00
N LEU A 14 -12.52 -11.70 -19.89
CA LEU A 14 -11.15 -11.67 -19.40
C LEU A 14 -10.19 -12.30 -20.40
N MET A 15 -10.59 -13.41 -21.02
CA MET A 15 -9.78 -14.08 -22.05
C MET A 15 -9.61 -13.21 -23.29
N GLU A 16 -10.67 -12.55 -23.74
CA GLU A 16 -10.60 -11.62 -24.86
C GLU A 16 -9.64 -10.45 -24.58
N LEU A 17 -9.74 -9.84 -23.39
CA LEU A 17 -8.81 -8.79 -22.95
C LEU A 17 -7.37 -9.28 -22.88
N LEU A 18 -7.16 -10.51 -22.40
CA LEU A 18 -5.84 -11.10 -22.31
C LEU A 18 -5.24 -11.34 -23.70
N ASN A 19 -6.02 -11.88 -24.65
CA ASN A 19 -5.58 -12.07 -26.03
C ASN A 19 -5.18 -10.74 -26.69
N ILE A 20 -5.99 -9.69 -26.55
CA ILE A 20 -5.66 -8.35 -27.08
C ILE A 20 -4.35 -7.83 -26.45
N THR A 21 -4.16 -8.07 -25.16
CA THR A 21 -2.94 -7.65 -24.46
C THR A 21 -1.72 -8.43 -24.94
N CYS A 22 -1.84 -9.74 -25.17
CA CYS A 22 -0.79 -10.57 -25.74
C CYS A 22 -0.43 -10.12 -27.17
N ASP A 23 -1.42 -9.96 -28.06
CA ASP A 23 -1.21 -9.51 -29.43
C ASP A 23 -0.49 -8.16 -29.48
N PHE A 24 -0.90 -7.23 -28.59
CA PHE A 24 -0.23 -5.95 -28.47
C PHE A 24 1.19 -6.09 -27.94
N SER A 25 1.42 -6.91 -26.91
CA SER A 25 2.75 -7.19 -26.35
C SER A 25 3.69 -7.77 -27.40
N ASP A 26 3.21 -8.71 -28.22
CA ASP A 26 3.97 -9.31 -29.31
C ASP A 26 4.31 -8.28 -30.39
N SER A 27 3.37 -7.38 -30.71
CA SER A 27 3.60 -6.30 -31.69
C SER A 27 4.72 -5.35 -31.28
N ILE A 28 4.88 -5.11 -29.97
CA ILE A 28 5.98 -4.30 -29.40
C ILE A 28 7.20 -5.14 -28.99
N ARG A 29 7.19 -6.45 -29.27
CA ARG A 29 8.24 -7.43 -28.93
C ARG A 29 8.56 -7.49 -27.44
N MET A 30 7.52 -7.45 -26.60
CA MET A 30 7.63 -7.64 -25.16
C MET A 30 7.06 -9.00 -24.76
N GLU A 31 7.79 -9.74 -23.93
CA GLU A 31 7.36 -11.04 -23.39
C GLU A 31 6.63 -10.86 -22.06
N LEU A 32 5.53 -11.59 -21.87
CA LEU A 32 4.80 -11.62 -20.61
C LEU A 32 5.42 -12.64 -19.64
N GLY A 33 5.72 -12.20 -18.42
CA GLY A 33 6.18 -13.08 -17.33
C GLY A 33 5.01 -13.85 -16.70
N THR A 34 4.53 -14.88 -17.39
CA THR A 34 3.35 -15.67 -16.99
C THR A 34 3.51 -16.38 -15.64
N ASP A 35 4.75 -16.63 -15.21
CA ASP A 35 5.13 -17.17 -13.91
C ASP A 35 4.79 -16.23 -12.74
N LYS A 36 4.72 -14.93 -13.00
CA LYS A 36 4.40 -13.88 -12.02
C LYS A 36 2.96 -13.39 -12.14
N CYS A 37 2.22 -13.85 -13.14
CA CYS A 37 0.81 -13.54 -13.31
C CYS A 37 -0.03 -14.43 -12.40
N ALA A 38 -1.17 -13.90 -11.97
CA ALA A 38 -2.16 -14.68 -11.25
C ALA A 38 -3.56 -14.19 -11.62
N VAL A 39 -4.53 -15.10 -11.65
CA VAL A 39 -5.93 -14.76 -11.87
C VAL A 39 -6.76 -15.01 -10.63
N LEU A 40 -7.68 -14.09 -10.35
CA LEU A 40 -8.65 -14.20 -9.28
C LEU A 40 -10.06 -14.18 -9.86
N HIS A 41 -10.83 -15.23 -9.60
CA HIS A 41 -12.24 -15.29 -9.97
C HIS A 41 -13.12 -14.98 -8.76
N VAL A 42 -13.97 -13.96 -8.86
CA VAL A 42 -14.83 -13.52 -7.76
C VAL A 42 -16.29 -13.62 -8.15
N GLU A 43 -17.06 -14.42 -7.42
CA GLU A 43 -18.51 -14.52 -7.58
C GLU A 43 -19.21 -14.08 -6.30
N ARG A 44 -20.14 -13.12 -6.41
CA ARG A 44 -20.94 -12.60 -5.27
C ARG A 44 -20.08 -12.20 -4.05
N GLY A 45 -18.88 -11.68 -4.29
CA GLY A 45 -17.97 -11.24 -3.24
C GLY A 45 -17.16 -12.34 -2.55
N ARG A 46 -17.13 -13.57 -3.10
CA ARG A 46 -16.27 -14.67 -2.64
C ARG A 46 -15.37 -15.15 -3.78
N VAL A 47 -14.18 -15.65 -3.44
CA VAL A 47 -13.30 -16.28 -4.43
C VAL A 47 -13.95 -17.59 -4.86
N ALA A 48 -14.28 -17.71 -6.13
CA ALA A 48 -14.72 -18.98 -6.67
C ALA A 48 -13.48 -19.85 -6.89
N ASN A 49 -13.44 -21.02 -6.25
CA ASN A 49 -12.46 -22.05 -6.58
C ASN A 49 -12.80 -22.57 -7.97
N SER A 50 -12.13 -22.01 -8.98
CA SER A 50 -12.15 -22.52 -10.33
C SER A 50 -10.82 -23.20 -10.60
N GLU A 51 -10.87 -24.33 -11.29
CA GLU A 51 -9.66 -24.90 -11.90
C GLU A 51 -9.03 -23.85 -12.82
N GLY A 52 -7.71 -23.95 -12.98
CA GLY A 52 -6.86 -23.03 -13.72
C GLY A 52 -7.54 -22.42 -14.95
N ILE A 53 -7.18 -21.18 -15.26
CA ILE A 53 -7.55 -20.66 -16.56
C ILE A 53 -6.73 -21.39 -17.62
N ASP A 54 -7.27 -22.50 -18.13
CA ASP A 54 -6.74 -23.20 -19.30
C ASP A 54 -7.07 -22.32 -20.51
N LEU A 55 -6.13 -21.43 -20.80
CA LEU A 55 -6.08 -20.74 -22.06
C LEU A 55 -5.81 -21.82 -23.10
N SER A 56 -6.57 -21.83 -24.20
CA SER A 56 -6.21 -22.57 -25.42
C SER A 56 -4.98 -21.97 -26.13
N MET A 57 -4.13 -21.27 -25.38
CA MET A 57 -2.86 -20.62 -25.71
C MET A 57 -1.84 -21.11 -24.66
N PRO A 58 -0.52 -21.13 -24.93
CA PRO A 58 0.49 -21.84 -24.14
C PRO A 58 0.81 -21.23 -22.76
N ILE A 59 -0.12 -20.51 -22.16
CA ILE A 59 0.06 -19.66 -20.99
C ILE A 59 -0.75 -20.25 -19.84
N ASN A 60 -0.08 -20.97 -18.94
CA ASN A 60 -0.67 -21.47 -17.70
C ASN A 60 -0.48 -20.41 -16.59
N ILE A 61 -1.51 -19.60 -16.32
CA ILE A 61 -1.48 -18.61 -15.23
C ILE A 61 -2.11 -19.21 -13.99
N LYS A 62 -1.43 -19.04 -12.85
CA LYS A 62 -1.91 -19.53 -11.55
C LYS A 62 -3.24 -18.88 -11.16
N THR A 63 -4.24 -19.68 -10.79
CA THR A 63 -5.46 -19.19 -10.14
C THR A 63 -5.23 -19.06 -8.63
N LEU A 64 -5.58 -17.92 -8.05
CA LEU A 64 -5.51 -17.69 -6.60
C LEU A 64 -6.74 -18.29 -5.91
N SER A 65 -6.49 -19.00 -4.81
CA SER A 65 -7.54 -19.43 -3.89
C SER A 65 -7.89 -18.34 -2.87
N GLU A 66 -8.93 -18.56 -2.06
CA GLU A 66 -9.32 -17.65 -0.98
C GLU A 66 -8.21 -17.47 0.09
N ALA A 67 -7.35 -18.47 0.27
CA ALA A 67 -6.26 -18.42 1.26
C ALA A 67 -4.97 -17.78 0.72
N GLU A 68 -4.85 -17.62 -0.60
CA GLU A 68 -3.66 -17.04 -1.23
C GLU A 68 -3.80 -15.54 -1.45
N THR A 69 -2.70 -14.82 -1.40
CA THR A 69 -2.67 -13.38 -1.70
C THR A 69 -1.64 -13.08 -2.77
N TYR A 70 -1.96 -12.11 -3.64
CA TYR A 70 -1.08 -11.63 -4.69
C TYR A 70 -0.51 -10.27 -4.34
N ARG A 71 0.78 -10.06 -4.56
CA ARG A 71 1.43 -8.79 -4.21
C ARG A 71 1.44 -7.85 -5.41
N TYR A 72 0.61 -6.81 -5.37
CA TYR A 72 0.55 -5.77 -6.39
C TYR A 72 0.92 -4.40 -5.81
N LEU A 73 1.88 -3.71 -6.43
CA LEU A 73 2.43 -2.43 -5.95
C LEU A 73 2.85 -2.47 -4.46
N GLY A 74 3.42 -3.60 -4.05
CA GLY A 74 3.85 -3.83 -2.68
C GLY A 74 2.75 -4.23 -1.70
N MET A 75 1.48 -4.30 -2.13
CA MET A 75 0.33 -4.65 -1.30
C MET A 75 -0.18 -6.07 -1.57
N SER A 76 -0.45 -6.84 -0.50
CA SER A 76 -1.12 -8.13 -0.62
C SER A 76 -2.61 -7.93 -0.92
N GLN A 77 -3.06 -8.49 -2.03
CA GLN A 77 -4.42 -8.40 -2.54
C GLN A 77 -5.01 -9.79 -2.72
N ASN A 78 -6.26 -9.95 -2.34
CA ASN A 78 -7.15 -11.01 -2.82
C ASN A 78 -8.43 -10.31 -3.32
N ILE A 79 -9.60 -10.56 -2.73
CA ILE A 79 -10.84 -9.81 -3.02
C ILE A 79 -10.70 -8.34 -2.60
N GLY A 80 -9.99 -8.12 -1.49
CA GLY A 80 -9.68 -6.80 -0.95
C GLY A 80 -8.22 -6.70 -0.52
N ILE A 81 -7.90 -5.57 0.09
CA ILE A 81 -6.64 -5.37 0.80
C ILE A 81 -6.88 -5.81 2.23
N ASP A 82 -6.02 -6.68 2.78
CA ASP A 82 -5.98 -6.86 4.24
C ASP A 82 -5.41 -5.58 4.87
N GLU A 83 -6.32 -4.69 5.24
CA GLU A 83 -5.96 -3.39 5.77
C GLU A 83 -5.18 -3.52 7.09
N ALA A 84 -5.46 -4.54 7.91
CA ALA A 84 -4.83 -4.71 9.20
C ALA A 84 -3.36 -5.14 9.02
N ASP A 85 -3.12 -6.15 8.21
CA ASP A 85 -1.78 -6.64 7.90
C ASP A 85 -0.96 -5.56 7.19
N MET A 86 -1.57 -4.80 6.28
CA MET A 86 -0.90 -3.70 5.60
C MET A 86 -0.49 -2.59 6.57
N LYS A 87 -1.41 -2.16 7.44
CA LYS A 87 -1.10 -1.14 8.47
C LYS A 87 0.02 -1.62 9.38
N GLN A 88 0.00 -2.89 9.80
CA GLN A 88 1.02 -3.49 10.65
C GLN A 88 2.39 -3.48 9.95
N SER A 89 2.46 -3.95 8.71
CA SER A 89 3.68 -4.00 7.91
C SER A 89 4.28 -2.61 7.69
N VAL A 90 3.45 -1.64 7.27
CA VAL A 90 3.88 -0.26 7.03
C VAL A 90 4.35 0.41 8.33
N CYS A 91 3.62 0.21 9.43
CA CYS A 91 4.04 0.70 10.74
C CYS A 91 5.38 0.07 11.16
N GLY A 92 5.58 -1.22 10.91
CA GLY A 92 6.84 -1.92 11.17
C GLY A 92 8.02 -1.27 10.44
N VAL A 93 7.88 -1.05 9.13
CA VAL A 93 8.91 -0.38 8.31
C VAL A 93 9.15 1.06 8.80
N PHE A 94 8.08 1.79 9.10
CA PHE A 94 8.16 3.15 9.61
C PHE A 94 8.94 3.22 10.94
N TYR A 95 8.62 2.36 11.91
CA TYR A 95 9.34 2.30 13.19
C TYR A 95 10.79 1.87 13.01
N ALA A 96 11.07 0.91 12.12
CA ALA A 96 12.44 0.49 11.83
C ALA A 96 13.28 1.65 11.27
N ARG A 97 12.74 2.43 10.33
CA ARG A 97 13.41 3.63 9.79
C ARG A 97 13.58 4.70 10.87
N LEU A 98 12.56 4.93 11.69
CA LEU A 98 12.61 5.87 12.80
C LEU A 98 13.74 5.55 13.77
N THR A 99 13.79 4.32 14.26
CA THR A 99 14.85 3.86 15.17
C THR A 99 16.24 3.98 14.53
N LYS A 100 16.38 3.65 13.24
CA LYS A 100 17.65 3.80 12.51
C LYS A 100 18.13 5.25 12.44
N VAL A 101 17.23 6.20 12.16
CA VAL A 101 17.58 7.63 12.15
C VAL A 101 17.89 8.14 13.56
N LEU A 102 17.14 7.70 14.57
CA LEU A 102 17.37 8.13 15.94
C LEU A 102 18.70 7.63 16.52
N ASN A 103 19.10 6.40 16.18
CA ASN A 103 20.39 5.82 16.56
C ASN A 103 21.58 6.40 15.79
N SER A 104 21.35 7.20 14.74
CA SER A 104 22.44 7.82 13.98
C SER A 104 23.07 8.99 14.74
N LEU A 105 24.33 9.28 14.40
CA LEU A 105 25.08 10.44 14.91
C LEU A 105 24.68 11.77 14.22
N LEU A 106 23.55 11.80 13.50
CA LEU A 106 23.05 13.02 12.87
C LEU A 106 22.64 14.08 13.91
N SER A 107 22.83 15.35 13.54
CA SER A 107 22.31 16.50 14.31
C SER A 107 20.79 16.47 14.38
N GLY A 108 20.20 17.14 15.38
CA GLY A 108 18.73 17.17 15.54
C GLY A 108 17.99 17.75 14.33
N VAL A 109 18.61 18.72 13.64
CA VAL A 109 18.10 19.30 12.39
C VAL A 109 18.12 18.24 11.27
N ASN A 110 19.24 17.55 11.09
CA ASN A 110 19.37 16.52 10.05
C ASN A 110 18.46 15.31 10.32
N LYS A 111 18.25 14.93 11.58
CA LYS A 111 17.26 13.91 11.98
C LYS A 111 15.84 14.34 11.60
N THR A 112 15.51 15.63 11.73
CA THR A 112 14.21 16.16 11.29
C THR A 112 14.06 16.11 9.78
N HIS A 113 15.10 16.45 9.01
CA HIS A 113 15.08 16.32 7.56
C HIS A 113 14.92 14.87 7.11
N ALA A 114 15.68 13.94 7.70
CA ALA A 114 15.55 12.51 7.43
C ALA A 114 14.15 11.98 7.78
N TYR A 115 13.56 12.48 8.86
CA TYR A 115 12.18 12.15 9.22
C TYR A 115 11.20 12.56 8.14
N ASN A 116 11.24 13.81 7.69
CA ASN A 116 10.31 14.33 6.68
C ASN A 116 10.52 13.70 5.30
N GLY A 117 11.78 13.50 4.90
CA GLY A 117 12.13 13.03 3.55
C GLY A 117 12.16 11.52 3.36
N TRP A 118 12.35 10.74 4.42
CA TRP A 118 12.56 9.28 4.30
C TRP A 118 11.62 8.43 5.17
N ILE A 119 11.28 8.91 6.37
CA ILE A 119 10.43 8.16 7.30
C ILE A 119 8.95 8.42 6.98
N MET A 120 8.54 9.69 6.93
CA MET A 120 7.15 10.09 6.69
C MET A 120 6.53 9.59 5.37
N PRO A 121 7.26 9.54 4.24
CA PRO A 121 6.69 9.04 2.98
C PRO A 121 6.14 7.62 3.08
N VAL A 122 6.68 6.78 3.99
CA VAL A 122 6.19 5.42 4.24
C VAL A 122 4.75 5.40 4.75
N LEU A 123 4.35 6.38 5.56
CA LEU A 123 2.96 6.46 6.00
C LEU A 123 2.09 7.24 5.02
N MET A 124 2.65 8.27 4.38
CA MET A 124 1.89 9.19 3.52
C MET A 124 1.14 8.48 2.40
N TYR A 125 1.78 7.53 1.71
CA TYR A 125 1.13 6.81 0.61
C TYR A 125 -0.08 5.99 1.09
N THR A 126 -0.06 5.50 2.34
CA THR A 126 -1.15 4.71 2.90
C THR A 126 -2.37 5.54 3.29
N PHE A 127 -2.23 6.84 3.61
CA PHE A 127 -3.39 7.69 3.94
C PHE A 127 -4.32 7.92 2.75
N GLY A 128 -3.82 7.71 1.52
CA GLY A 128 -4.60 7.69 0.29
C GLY A 128 -5.47 6.45 0.14
N MET A 129 -4.90 5.30 0.53
CA MET A 129 -5.37 3.97 0.13
C MET A 129 -6.06 3.20 1.26
N LEU A 130 -5.62 3.37 2.50
CA LEU A 130 -6.13 2.67 3.68
C LEU A 130 -7.02 3.57 4.52
N ARG A 131 -8.03 2.99 5.19
CA ARG A 131 -8.89 3.72 6.12
C ARG A 131 -8.22 3.82 7.48
N TRP A 132 -7.63 4.98 7.78
CA TRP A 132 -7.09 5.26 9.11
C TRP A 132 -8.14 5.86 10.02
N THR A 133 -8.38 5.22 11.16
CA THR A 133 -9.24 5.74 12.23
C THR A 133 -8.47 6.68 13.14
N GLN A 134 -9.20 7.56 13.84
CA GLN A 134 -8.58 8.52 14.74
C GLN A 134 -7.85 7.82 15.90
N THR A 135 -8.37 6.69 16.37
CA THR A 135 -7.77 5.87 17.43
C THR A 135 -6.45 5.23 16.98
N GLU A 136 -6.37 4.71 15.75
CA GLU A 136 -5.14 4.16 15.19
C GLU A 136 -4.06 5.24 15.02
N LEU A 137 -4.44 6.42 14.49
CA LEU A 137 -3.52 7.56 14.36
C LEU A 137 -3.01 8.04 15.72
N ASN A 138 -3.88 8.06 16.73
CA ASN A 138 -3.48 8.37 18.12
C ASN A 138 -2.51 7.33 18.69
N ALA A 139 -2.72 6.04 18.43
CA ALA A 139 -1.85 4.97 18.91
C ALA A 139 -0.46 5.03 18.25
N LEU A 140 -0.43 5.22 16.92
CA LEU A 140 0.78 5.45 16.15
C LEU A 140 1.57 6.65 16.70
N ASP A 141 0.87 7.76 16.95
CA ASP A 141 1.48 8.95 17.51
C ASP A 141 2.11 8.74 18.89
N ARG A 142 1.37 8.10 19.81
CA ARG A 142 1.88 7.76 21.15
C ARG A 142 3.15 6.94 21.04
N LYS A 143 3.17 5.93 20.18
CA LYS A 143 4.35 5.07 19.97
C LYS A 143 5.54 5.84 19.42
N VAL A 144 5.33 6.74 18.45
CA VAL A 144 6.38 7.63 17.93
C VAL A 144 6.97 8.50 19.04
N ARG A 145 6.12 9.12 19.87
CA ARG A 145 6.55 9.95 20.99
C ARG A 145 7.35 9.16 22.02
N THR A 146 6.91 7.96 22.37
CA THR A 146 7.67 7.07 23.27
C THR A 146 9.07 6.80 22.71
N ILE A 147 9.18 6.44 21.43
CA ILE A 147 10.48 6.16 20.79
C ILE A 147 11.36 7.42 20.75
N MET A 148 10.81 8.58 20.36
CA MET A 148 11.60 9.82 20.32
C MET A 148 12.03 10.30 21.71
N THR A 149 11.20 10.07 22.74
CA THR A 149 11.52 10.41 24.13
C THR A 149 12.61 9.50 24.69
N SER A 150 12.58 8.20 24.39
CA SER A 150 13.63 7.27 24.81
C SER A 150 15.00 7.62 24.22
N HIS A 151 15.02 8.14 22.99
CA HIS A 151 16.24 8.64 22.32
C HIS A 151 16.57 10.11 22.64
N ARG A 152 15.91 10.70 23.66
CA ARG A 152 16.14 12.09 24.14
C ARG A 152 15.94 13.18 23.07
N MET A 153 15.19 12.90 22.00
CA MET A 153 14.86 13.88 20.96
C MET A 153 13.67 14.76 21.32
N HIS A 154 12.82 14.30 22.25
CA HIS A 154 11.70 15.06 22.79
C HIS A 154 11.74 15.11 24.31
N HIS A 155 11.31 16.24 24.86
CA HIS A 155 11.10 16.37 26.29
C HIS A 155 9.86 15.56 26.72
N PRO A 156 9.90 14.77 27.81
CA PRO A 156 8.78 13.93 28.25
C PRO A 156 7.47 14.68 28.50
N ARG A 157 7.57 15.97 28.88
CA ARG A 157 6.42 16.87 29.09
C ARG A 157 6.12 17.80 27.92
N SER A 158 6.61 17.48 26.72
CA SER A 158 6.33 18.32 25.55
C SER A 158 4.84 18.27 25.19
N THR A 159 4.14 19.38 25.42
CA THR A 159 2.71 19.56 25.08
C THR A 159 2.51 19.79 23.57
N LEU A 160 3.60 20.02 22.83
CA LEU A 160 3.54 20.21 21.38
C LEU A 160 2.99 18.92 20.74
N PRO A 161 1.97 19.02 19.87
CA PRO A 161 1.58 17.90 19.01
C PRO A 161 2.83 17.36 18.34
N SER A 162 2.97 16.04 18.22
CA SER A 162 4.12 15.48 17.52
C SER A 162 4.24 16.12 16.13
N LYS A 163 5.46 16.13 15.57
CA LYS A 163 5.65 16.58 14.19
C LYS A 163 4.74 15.80 13.21
N LEU A 164 4.42 14.55 13.54
CA LEU A 164 3.43 13.71 12.84
C LEU A 164 2.06 14.40 12.80
N TRP A 165 1.56 14.93 13.92
CA TRP A 165 0.27 15.64 14.00
C TRP A 165 0.25 17.00 13.29
N ARG A 166 1.34 17.77 13.35
CA ARG A 166 1.40 19.05 12.62
C ARG A 166 1.37 18.83 11.11
N MET A 167 2.02 17.78 10.60
CA MET A 167 2.00 17.42 9.17
C MET A 167 0.74 16.64 8.74
N LEU A 168 0.25 15.71 9.57
CA LEU A 168 -1.04 15.05 9.35
C LEU A 168 -2.19 16.06 9.37
N GLY A 169 -2.13 17.07 10.25
CA GLY A 169 -3.08 18.17 10.28
C GLY A 169 -3.16 18.89 8.95
N ILE A 170 -2.02 19.21 8.33
CA ILE A 170 -1.94 19.85 7.00
C ILE A 170 -2.51 18.92 5.92
N VAL A 171 -2.11 17.63 5.89
CA VAL A 171 -2.56 16.65 4.88
C VAL A 171 -4.05 16.32 5.00
N LEU A 172 -4.55 16.15 6.22
CA LEU A 172 -5.96 15.86 6.51
C LEU A 172 -6.85 17.09 6.29
N HIS A 173 -6.38 18.31 6.61
CA HIS A 173 -7.09 19.54 6.24
C HIS A 173 -7.22 19.68 4.73
N TYR A 174 -6.14 19.38 3.99
CA TYR A 174 -6.15 19.44 2.53
C TYR A 174 -7.18 18.46 1.94
N LYS A 175 -7.20 17.21 2.42
CA LYS A 175 -8.15 16.18 1.96
C LYS A 175 -9.61 16.49 2.31
N LYS A 176 -9.86 17.15 3.45
CA LYS A 176 -11.20 17.62 3.83
C LYS A 176 -11.66 18.77 2.94
N SER A 177 -10.76 19.69 2.58
CA SER A 177 -11.05 20.81 1.66
C SER A 177 -11.34 20.32 0.23
N SER A 178 -10.62 19.31 -0.28
CA SER A 178 -10.86 18.75 -1.62
C SER A 178 -12.15 17.94 -1.75
N ARG A 179 -12.68 17.36 -0.65
CA ARG A 179 -14.00 16.70 -0.67
C ARG A 179 -15.17 17.68 -0.72
N ILE A 180 -14.99 18.89 -0.18
CA ILE A 180 -16.04 19.92 -0.18
C ILE A 180 -16.19 20.54 -1.58
N HIS A 181 -15.14 20.52 -2.42
CA HIS A 181 -15.20 21.02 -3.79
C HIS A 181 -15.76 20.04 -4.83
N ASN A 182 -15.98 18.76 -4.49
CA ASN A 182 -16.58 17.75 -5.39
C ASN A 182 -18.05 17.41 -5.03
N GLN A 183 -18.72 18.28 -4.28
CA GLN A 183 -20.16 18.17 -3.96
C GLN A 183 -20.94 19.44 -4.35
N GLN A 184 -20.46 20.20 -5.34
CA GLN A 184 -21.21 21.25 -6.00
C GLN A 184 -21.36 20.93 -7.49
#